data_AF-A0A7N4P1Y8-F1
#
_entry.id   AF-A0A7N4P1Y8-F1
#
_cell.length_a   1.000
_cell.length_b   1.000
_cell.length_c   1.000
_cell.angle_alpha   90.00
_cell.angle_beta   90.00
_cell.angle_gamma   90.00
#
_symmetry.space_group_name_H-M   'P 1'
#
loop_
_entity.id
_entity.type
_entity.pdbx_description
1 polymer ?
#
loop_
_entity_poly.entity_id
_entity_poly.type
_entity_poly.pdbx_seq_one_letter_code
_entity_poly.pdbx_strand_id
1 'polypeptide(L)'
;MGRTISVAVIILFCLRIGGLSVICRYCNLSVPFHGCLLDAGTCSISPGEFCKLEFHEQGGVEWFMVKGCTATKEICHSRRTISNTVHFIYCCNKDMCNI
;
A
#
# COMPACT_ATOMS: atom_id res chain seq x y z
N MET A 1 8.46 45.21 -4.00
CA MET A 1 7.20 44.43 -4.01
C MET A 1 7.26 43.14 -4.86
N GLY A 2 8.15 43.00 -5.85
CA GLY A 2 8.21 41.79 -6.72
C GLY A 2 9.01 40.58 -6.20
N ARG A 3 9.89 40.73 -5.20
CA ARG A 3 10.72 39.62 -4.68
C ARG A 3 9.95 38.61 -3.83
N THR A 4 8.95 39.06 -3.05
CA THR A 4 8.13 38.21 -2.19
C THR A 4 7.16 37.34 -2.98
N ILE A 5 6.63 37.85 -4.08
CA ILE A 5 5.71 37.13 -4.98
C ILE A 5 6.43 35.95 -5.64
N SER A 6 7.68 36.14 -6.05
CA SER A 6 8.48 35.08 -6.70
C SER A 6 8.78 33.91 -5.75
N VAL A 7 9.14 34.21 -4.49
CA VAL A 7 9.41 33.17 -3.48
C VAL A 7 8.14 32.38 -3.12
N ALA A 8 7.00 33.07 -2.98
CA ALA A 8 5.72 32.41 -2.70
C ALA A 8 5.30 31.45 -3.83
N VAL A 9 5.49 31.85 -5.10
CA VAL A 9 5.19 31.01 -6.26
C VAL A 9 6.10 29.78 -6.31
N ILE A 10 7.40 29.94 -6.02
CA ILE A 10 8.37 28.84 -5.97
C ILE A 10 7.99 27.85 -4.84
N ILE A 11 7.64 28.34 -3.64
CA ILE A 11 7.20 27.49 -2.53
C ILE A 11 5.91 26.74 -2.88
N LEU A 12 4.93 27.41 -3.52
CA LEU A 12 3.71 26.77 -3.98
C LEU A 12 3.98 25.69 -5.04
N PHE A 13 4.93 25.94 -5.94
CA PHE A 13 5.35 24.97 -6.95
C PHE A 13 6.08 23.78 -6.31
N CYS A 14 6.95 24.01 -5.33
CA CYS A 14 7.62 22.95 -4.59
C CYS A 14 6.65 22.08 -3.78
N LEU A 15 5.61 22.67 -3.17
CA LEU A 15 4.54 21.91 -2.49
C LEU A 15 3.66 21.11 -3.47
N ARG A 16 3.59 21.52 -4.74
CA ARG A 16 2.88 20.78 -5.80
C ARG A 16 3.72 19.65 -6.39
N ILE A 17 5.04 19.81 -6.45
CA ILE A 17 6.00 18.84 -7.03
C ILE A 17 6.47 17.82 -5.97
N GLY A 18 6.54 18.23 -4.71
CA GLY A 18 6.69 17.34 -3.56
C GLY A 18 5.41 16.55 -3.36
N GLY A 19 5.11 15.66 -4.29
CA GLY A 19 4.03 14.70 -4.16
C GLY A 19 4.20 14.02 -2.82
N LEU A 20 3.21 14.20 -1.94
CA LEU A 20 3.10 13.48 -0.68
C LEU A 20 3.31 12.00 -0.99
N SER A 21 4.49 11.49 -0.65
CA SER A 21 4.80 10.09 -0.81
C SER A 21 3.88 9.34 0.13
N VAL A 22 2.94 8.58 -0.44
CA VAL A 22 2.01 7.81 0.38
C VAL A 22 2.77 6.61 0.94
N ILE A 23 2.73 6.44 2.25
CA ILE A 23 3.43 5.37 2.95
C ILE A 23 2.43 4.23 3.24
N CYS A 24 2.81 3.00 2.93
CA CYS A 24 2.03 1.79 3.17
C CYS A 24 2.73 0.89 4.19
N ARG A 25 1.97 0.04 4.88
CA ARG A 25 2.53 -1.04 5.70
C ARG A 25 3.15 -2.09 4.80
N TYR A 26 4.28 -2.64 5.20
CA TYR A 26 4.93 -3.75 4.52
C TYR A 26 5.08 -4.94 5.45
N CYS A 27 4.70 -6.11 4.95
CA CYS A 27 4.88 -7.36 5.64
C CYS A 27 4.75 -8.52 4.65
N ASN A 28 5.82 -9.31 4.57
CA ASN A 28 5.86 -10.55 3.79
C ASN A 28 6.09 -11.79 4.67
N LEU A 29 6.18 -11.61 5.98
CA LEU A 29 6.32 -12.68 6.95
C LEU A 29 5.05 -12.70 7.81
N SER A 30 4.11 -13.57 7.49
CA SER A 30 2.97 -13.84 8.35
C SER A 30 3.00 -15.28 8.85
N VAL A 31 2.41 -15.48 10.03
CA VAL A 31 2.25 -16.80 10.64
C VAL A 31 0.77 -17.17 10.57
N PRO A 32 0.45 -18.45 10.32
CA PRO A 32 -0.94 -18.88 10.24
C PRO A 32 -1.72 -18.40 11.46
N PHE A 33 -2.88 -17.79 11.25
CA PHE A 33 -3.80 -17.29 12.29
C PHE A 33 -3.30 -16.14 13.18
N HIS A 34 -2.02 -15.75 13.06
CA HIS A 34 -1.42 -14.67 13.85
C HIS A 34 -1.22 -13.39 13.03
N GLY A 35 -1.39 -13.46 11.71
CA GLY A 35 -1.19 -12.32 10.81
C GLY A 35 0.29 -11.95 10.66
N CYS A 36 0.56 -10.67 10.43
CA CYS A 36 1.90 -10.16 10.15
C CYS A 36 2.83 -10.18 11.36
N LEU A 37 3.95 -10.89 11.24
CA LEU A 37 4.98 -10.87 12.26
C LEU A 37 5.77 -9.57 12.18
N LEU A 38 5.93 -8.91 13.34
CA LEU A 38 6.82 -7.76 13.57
C LEU A 38 6.45 -6.44 12.86
N ASP A 39 5.29 -6.32 12.19
CA ASP A 39 4.85 -5.10 11.48
C ASP A 39 6.01 -4.44 10.69
N ALA A 40 6.81 -5.29 10.02
CA ALA A 40 8.23 -5.09 9.78
C ALA A 40 8.56 -4.19 8.57
N GLY A 41 7.96 -3.00 8.54
CA GLY A 41 8.42 -1.91 7.73
C GLY A 41 7.33 -1.20 6.96
N THR A 42 7.80 -0.31 6.11
CA THR A 42 6.98 0.55 5.28
C THR A 42 7.52 0.56 3.88
N CYS A 43 6.63 0.71 2.90
CA CYS A 43 7.01 1.03 1.53
C CYS A 43 6.28 2.31 1.11
N SER A 44 6.87 3.08 0.20
CA SER A 44 6.23 4.25 -0.38
C SER A 44 5.69 3.93 -1.77
N ILE A 45 4.57 4.55 -2.13
CA ILE A 45 4.00 4.44 -3.48
C ILE A 45 4.24 5.72 -4.28
N SER A 46 4.57 5.52 -5.55
CA SER A 46 4.65 6.55 -6.58
C SER A 46 3.28 6.81 -7.20
N PRO A 47 3.09 7.90 -7.95
CA PRO A 47 1.86 8.11 -8.72
C PRO A 47 1.58 6.92 -9.65
N GLY A 48 0.42 6.28 -9.49
CA GLY A 48 0.02 5.08 -10.26
C GLY A 48 0.25 3.75 -9.53
N GLU A 49 0.93 3.77 -8.38
CA GLU A 49 1.07 2.62 -7.50
C GLU A 49 0.03 2.65 -6.35
N PHE A 50 -0.10 1.54 -5.63
CA PHE A 50 -1.12 1.35 -4.59
C PHE A 50 -0.56 0.60 -3.39
N CYS A 51 -1.06 0.91 -2.19
CA CYS A 51 -0.89 0.05 -1.03
C CYS A 51 -1.71 -1.22 -1.26
N LYS A 52 -1.11 -2.38 -1.03
CA LYS A 52 -1.69 -3.72 -1.18
C LYS A 52 -1.92 -4.35 0.19
N LEU A 53 -3.08 -4.99 0.33
CA LEU A 53 -3.43 -5.91 1.40
C LEU A 53 -3.89 -7.22 0.76
N GLU A 54 -3.29 -8.33 1.14
CA GLU A 54 -3.61 -9.65 0.60
C GLU A 54 -3.87 -10.63 1.74
N PHE A 55 -5.03 -11.27 1.73
CA PHE A 55 -5.44 -12.30 2.69
C PHE A 55 -5.47 -13.65 2.00
N HIS A 56 -4.95 -14.66 2.67
CA HIS A 56 -4.99 -16.04 2.22
C HIS A 56 -5.95 -16.81 3.10
N GLU A 57 -6.98 -17.39 2.50
CA GLU A 57 -7.98 -18.21 3.18
C GLU A 57 -7.79 -19.67 2.75
N GLN A 58 -7.71 -20.58 3.72
CA GLN A 58 -7.66 -22.00 3.47
C GLN A 58 -8.74 -22.70 4.30
N GLY A 59 -9.64 -23.42 3.64
CA GLY A 59 -10.73 -24.13 4.32
C GLY A 59 -11.71 -23.21 5.07
N GLY A 60 -11.91 -21.96 4.61
CA GLY A 60 -12.80 -20.99 5.26
C GLY A 60 -12.17 -20.21 6.42
N VAL A 61 -10.88 -20.41 6.70
CA VAL A 61 -10.17 -19.72 7.77
C VAL A 61 -9.05 -18.86 7.19
N GLU A 62 -8.94 -17.62 7.68
CA GLU A 62 -7.80 -16.76 7.38
C GLU A 62 -6.52 -17.41 7.87
N TRP A 63 -5.62 -17.68 6.93
CA TRP A 63 -4.34 -18.32 7.16
C TRP A 63 -3.25 -17.25 7.26
N PHE A 64 -3.02 -16.48 6.20
CA PHE A 64 -1.94 -15.50 6.14
C PHE A 64 -2.41 -14.13 5.68
N MET A 65 -1.63 -13.12 6.06
CA MET A 65 -1.79 -11.74 5.60
C MET A 65 -0.48 -11.21 5.05
N VAL A 66 -0.54 -10.56 3.89
CA VAL A 66 0.61 -9.93 3.23
C VAL A 66 0.27 -8.48 2.93
N LYS A 67 1.18 -7.57 3.28
CA LYS A 67 1.03 -6.12 3.09
C LYS A 67 2.19 -5.59 2.27
N GLY A 68 1.95 -4.61 1.41
CA GLY A 68 3.03 -3.95 0.69
C GLY A 68 2.55 -2.91 -0.31
N CYS A 69 3.35 -2.71 -1.34
CA CYS A 69 3.09 -1.77 -2.43
C CYS A 69 3.01 -2.54 -3.75
N THR A 70 2.17 -2.09 -4.69
CA THR A 70 2.05 -2.70 -6.01
C THR A 70 1.76 -1.66 -7.09
N ALA A 71 2.37 -1.85 -8.25
CA ALA A 71 2.05 -1.12 -9.48
C ALA A 71 0.95 -1.81 -10.31
N THR A 72 0.62 -3.06 -9.99
CA THR A 72 -0.28 -3.90 -10.79
C THR A 72 -1.73 -3.63 -10.37
N LYS A 73 -2.44 -2.78 -11.12
CA LYS A 73 -3.84 -2.46 -10.81
C LYS A 73 -4.78 -3.65 -11.03
N GLU A 74 -4.43 -4.57 -11.91
CA GLU A 74 -5.24 -5.72 -12.32
C GLU A 74 -5.40 -6.76 -11.21
N ILE A 75 -4.51 -6.75 -10.21
CA ILE A 75 -4.62 -7.64 -9.04
C ILE A 75 -5.51 -7.03 -7.96
N CYS A 76 -5.82 -5.74 -8.01
CA CYS A 76 -6.57 -5.04 -6.98
C CYS A 76 -8.06 -5.44 -6.99
N HIS A 77 -8.63 -5.61 -5.80
CA HIS A 77 -10.01 -6.08 -5.59
C HIS A 77 -10.30 -7.41 -6.30
N SER A 78 -9.30 -8.30 -6.32
CA SER A 78 -9.41 -9.60 -6.96
C SER A 78 -9.46 -10.74 -5.94
N ARG A 79 -10.13 -11.82 -6.34
CA ARG A 79 -10.15 -13.11 -5.64
C ARG A 79 -9.51 -14.16 -6.55
N ARG A 80 -8.48 -14.85 -6.07
CA ARG A 80 -7.75 -15.87 -6.85
C ARG A 80 -7.65 -17.16 -6.05
N THR A 81 -7.70 -18.30 -6.71
CA THR A 81 -7.48 -19.58 -6.04
C THR A 81 -6.15 -20.14 -6.53
N ILE A 82 -5.22 -20.35 -5.60
CA ILE A 82 -3.87 -20.87 -5.86
C ILE A 82 -3.66 -22.05 -4.91
N SER A 83 -3.43 -23.24 -5.44
CA SER A 83 -3.11 -24.44 -4.64
C SER A 83 -4.10 -24.73 -3.47
N ASN A 84 -5.40 -24.57 -3.72
CA ASN A 84 -6.50 -24.69 -2.73
C ASN A 84 -6.56 -23.60 -1.66
N THR A 85 -5.75 -22.55 -1.79
CA THR A 85 -5.82 -21.33 -0.98
C THR A 85 -6.50 -20.23 -1.78
N VAL A 86 -7.41 -19.50 -1.15
CA VAL A 86 -8.10 -18.37 -1.76
C VAL A 86 -7.40 -17.08 -1.34
N HIS A 87 -6.89 -16.33 -2.31
CA HIS A 87 -6.21 -15.07 -2.13
C HIS A 87 -7.18 -13.93 -2.42
N PHE A 88 -7.44 -13.08 -1.43
CA PHE A 88 -8.19 -11.84 -1.59
C PHE A 88 -7.24 -10.66 -1.55
N ILE A 89 -7.22 -9.86 -2.61
CA ILE A 89 -6.30 -8.72 -2.73
C ILE A 89 -7.11 -7.43 -2.77
N TYR A 90 -6.81 -6.51 -1.86
CA TYR A 90 -7.38 -5.18 -1.77
C TYR A 90 -6.30 -4.12 -1.95
N CYS A 91 -6.65 -3.02 -2.59
CA CYS A 91 -5.74 -1.91 -2.80
C CYS A 91 -6.35 -0.59 -2.33
N CYS A 92 -5.48 0.32 -1.91
CA CYS A 92 -5.85 1.67 -1.48
C CYS A 92 -4.68 2.65 -1.73
N ASN A 93 -4.96 3.95 -1.65
CA ASN A 93 -4.02 5.01 -2.03
C ASN A 93 -3.91 6.13 -0.98
N LYS A 94 -4.04 5.77 0.29
CA LYS A 94 -3.91 6.68 1.44
C LYS A 94 -2.83 6.18 2.39
N ASP A 95 -2.26 7.07 3.18
CA ASP A 95 -1.24 6.69 4.17
C ASP A 95 -1.77 5.60 5.09
N MET A 96 -0.97 4.52 5.20
CA MET A 96 -1.16 3.38 6.08
C MET A 96 -2.53 2.71 5.95
N CYS A 97 -3.16 2.80 4.77
CA CYS A 97 -4.53 2.33 4.53
C CYS A 97 -4.68 0.81 4.45
N ASN A 98 -3.59 0.07 4.23
CA ASN A 98 -3.57 -1.39 4.17
C ASN A 98 -3.42 -2.00 5.58
N ILE A 99 -4.46 -1.79 6.39
CA ILE A 99 -4.57 -2.28 7.78
C ILE A 99 -4.86 -3.77 7.82
#